data_AF-A0A1E7I4S1-F1
#
_entry.id   AF-A0A1E7I4S1-F1
#
_cell.length_a   1.000
_cell.length_b   1.000
_cell.length_c   1.000
_cell.angle_alpha   90.00
_cell.angle_beta   90.00
_cell.angle_gamma   90.00
#
_symmetry.space_group_name_H-M   'P 1'
#
loop_
_entity.id
_entity.type
_entity.pdbx_description
1 polymer ?
#
loop_
_entity_poly.entity_id
_entity_poly.type
_entity_poly.pdbx_seq_one_letter_code
_entity_poly.pdbx_strand_id
1 'polypeptide(L)'
;MDVVKNFAKVIVSTGYASGATSVTLQTGHGVNLPDPSVDGDFNLVWWNATDYPNPADDAGVEIVRCTARAGDALTVTRAQELTLDANHNVASKTYQMILSLTKKMIDDIVAELAVRLSAVIEDLTPQLGGNLDMNGHNIGGNTEAQIDAAVTNTHIQGTDTTLGAQAENLDMNTHKIVGVVDPTADQEGATKKYVDDNSINNVVEDTTPQLGGNLDLQTNKVVGEGGADGVYVDNDGNVGLFTILPGYRLDVRSNGLDSQMHVSRGSFDDGGYLTSLSDESLYMSNGVAYNASLGGWVAKTADSSVLGATGDTTKWYSASNKTPGNAISLQLNVEIRPNGLYIHNPGSPAFVLQSGYDSHYGILEWRKNSGSTRGAFLGWGTPGSYLQFKLEDGNDLAITDGDVGLDVILPTAKLDIDSDKVRLRTSKTPATAGAAGNQGDICWDSDFLYVCVATNTWKRSALSTW
;
A
#
# COMPACT_ATOMS: atom_id res chain seq x y z
N MET A 1 80.14 -51.77 31.80
CA MET A 1 81.33 -50.89 31.71
C MET A 1 82.24 -51.17 32.89
N ASP A 2 83.55 -51.13 32.68
CA ASP A 2 84.55 -51.19 33.77
C ASP A 2 84.48 -49.95 34.67
N VAL A 3 84.88 -50.12 35.93
CA VAL A 3 84.91 -49.00 36.87
C VAL A 3 86.12 -48.09 36.66
N VAL A 4 85.92 -46.81 36.97
CA VAL A 4 86.91 -45.75 36.77
C VAL A 4 87.29 -45.09 38.08
N LYS A 5 88.55 -44.66 38.21
CA LYS A 5 89.03 -43.88 39.35
C LYS A 5 90.13 -42.92 38.93
N ASN A 6 90.08 -41.70 39.48
CA ASN A 6 91.08 -40.67 39.18
C ASN A 6 92.48 -41.09 39.65
N PHE A 7 93.48 -40.87 38.80
CA PHE A 7 94.89 -41.11 39.10
C PHE A 7 95.22 -42.53 39.59
N ALA A 8 94.48 -43.53 39.11
CA ALA A 8 94.60 -44.93 39.50
C ALA A 8 95.86 -45.59 38.90
N LYS A 9 97.03 -45.17 39.40
CA LYS A 9 98.35 -45.69 39.05
C LYS A 9 99.04 -46.22 40.32
N VAL A 10 99.64 -47.40 40.22
CA VAL A 10 100.27 -48.11 41.33
C VAL A 10 101.62 -48.68 40.95
N ILE A 11 102.46 -48.92 41.95
CA ILE A 11 103.77 -49.57 41.80
C ILE A 11 103.63 -50.99 42.34
N VAL A 12 104.15 -51.96 41.61
CA VAL A 12 104.18 -53.36 42.04
C VAL A 12 105.35 -53.55 43.00
N SER A 13 105.12 -54.19 44.16
CA SER A 13 106.13 -54.27 45.23
C SER A 13 107.36 -55.12 44.89
N THR A 14 107.22 -56.07 43.96
CA THR A 14 108.26 -56.99 43.52
C THR A 14 107.96 -57.52 42.11
N GLY A 15 108.88 -58.26 41.51
CA GLY A 15 108.66 -58.90 40.21
C GLY A 15 107.83 -60.18 40.32
N TYR A 16 107.00 -60.44 39.31
CA TYR A 16 106.13 -61.62 39.24
C TYR A 16 106.33 -62.38 37.92
N ALA A 17 106.56 -63.69 38.03
CA ALA A 17 106.69 -64.56 36.87
C ALA A 17 105.35 -64.73 36.12
N SER A 18 105.41 -65.28 34.90
CA SER A 18 104.20 -65.68 34.16
C SER A 18 103.31 -66.61 35.01
N GLY A 19 101.98 -66.48 34.89
CA GLY A 19 100.99 -67.26 35.65
C GLY A 19 100.67 -66.78 37.08
N ALA A 20 101.29 -65.70 37.58
CA ALA A 20 100.99 -65.19 38.92
C ALA A 20 99.62 -64.50 38.99
N THR A 21 98.69 -65.00 39.81
CA THR A 21 97.33 -64.45 39.96
C THR A 21 97.14 -63.58 41.20
N SER A 22 98.15 -63.51 42.07
CA SER A 22 98.16 -62.62 43.24
C SER A 22 99.35 -61.69 43.15
N VAL A 23 99.06 -60.38 43.11
CA VAL A 23 100.06 -59.33 42.91
C VAL A 23 99.99 -58.36 44.08
N THR A 24 101.07 -58.25 44.83
CA THR A 24 101.20 -57.28 45.93
C THR A 24 101.77 -55.97 45.41
N LEU A 25 101.10 -54.87 45.70
CA LEU A 25 101.52 -53.51 45.39
C LEU A 25 102.43 -52.95 46.48
N GLN A 26 103.16 -51.89 46.16
CA GLN A 26 103.86 -51.10 47.16
C GLN A 26 102.89 -50.61 48.24
N THR A 27 103.33 -50.60 49.51
CA THR A 27 102.48 -50.25 50.65
C THR A 27 101.76 -48.93 50.45
N GLY A 28 100.43 -48.95 50.60
CA GLY A 28 99.56 -47.79 50.46
C GLY A 28 99.15 -47.45 49.03
N HIS A 29 99.50 -48.26 48.03
CA HIS A 29 99.11 -48.00 46.64
C HIS A 29 97.76 -48.63 46.26
N GLY A 30 97.29 -49.67 46.95
CA GLY A 30 96.03 -50.33 46.65
C GLY A 30 94.82 -49.39 46.75
N VAL A 31 94.87 -48.40 47.66
CA VAL A 31 93.83 -47.37 47.81
C VAL A 31 93.66 -46.48 46.58
N ASN A 32 94.64 -46.43 45.67
CA ASN A 32 94.54 -45.66 44.42
C ASN A 32 93.67 -46.36 43.38
N LEU A 33 93.37 -47.65 43.55
CA LEU A 33 92.52 -48.43 42.64
C LEU A 33 91.05 -48.48 43.12
N PRO A 34 90.09 -48.84 42.26
CA PRO A 34 88.74 -49.23 42.68
C PRO A 34 88.74 -50.50 43.56
N ASP A 35 87.66 -50.73 44.29
CA ASP A 35 87.42 -51.99 45.00
C ASP A 35 86.51 -52.91 44.17
N PRO A 36 87.00 -54.05 43.65
CA PRO A 36 86.14 -54.95 42.88
C PRO A 36 84.89 -55.45 43.62
N SER A 37 84.92 -55.49 44.96
CA SER A 37 83.77 -55.94 45.77
C SER A 37 82.65 -54.90 45.91
N VAL A 38 82.93 -53.62 45.62
CA VAL A 38 81.98 -52.51 45.78
C VAL A 38 81.73 -51.83 44.44
N ASP A 39 82.80 -51.50 43.73
CA ASP A 39 82.76 -50.73 42.50
C ASP A 39 82.53 -51.69 41.31
N GLY A 40 83.17 -52.86 41.34
CA GLY A 40 83.14 -53.87 40.29
C GLY A 40 84.52 -54.10 39.67
N ASP A 41 84.68 -55.20 38.93
CA ASP A 41 85.97 -55.56 38.34
C ASP A 41 86.44 -54.54 37.28
N PHE A 42 87.75 -54.42 37.10
CA PHE A 42 88.36 -53.49 36.14
C PHE A 42 89.66 -54.01 35.54
N ASN A 43 90.02 -53.48 34.38
CA ASN A 43 91.29 -53.80 33.72
C ASN A 43 92.42 -52.85 34.14
N LEU A 44 93.63 -53.39 34.30
CA LEU A 44 94.86 -52.65 34.56
C LEU A 44 95.87 -52.95 33.47
N VAL A 45 96.58 -51.91 33.00
CA VAL A 45 97.74 -52.06 32.14
C VAL A 45 98.98 -52.19 33.02
N TRP A 46 99.69 -53.31 32.92
CA TRP A 46 100.90 -53.65 33.64
C TRP A 46 102.11 -53.61 32.69
N TRP A 47 103.12 -52.81 33.03
CA TRP A 47 104.33 -52.66 32.21
C TRP A 47 105.60 -52.42 33.04
N ASN A 48 106.76 -52.59 32.40
CA ASN A 48 108.08 -52.24 32.93
C ASN A 48 108.30 -50.72 32.84
N ALA A 49 108.04 -50.03 33.95
CA ALA A 49 108.15 -48.58 34.03
C ALA A 49 109.60 -48.06 34.13
N THR A 50 110.58 -48.94 34.38
CA THR A 50 111.99 -48.55 34.39
C THR A 50 112.51 -48.23 33.00
N ASP A 51 112.21 -49.09 32.03
CA ASP A 51 112.71 -48.94 30.65
C ASP A 51 111.72 -48.18 29.76
N TYR A 52 110.42 -48.27 30.07
CA TYR A 52 109.36 -47.70 29.25
C TYR A 52 108.52 -46.73 30.08
N PRO A 53 108.73 -45.40 29.95
CA PRO A 53 107.90 -44.40 30.61
C PRO A 53 106.42 -44.50 30.21
N ASN A 54 106.13 -45.01 29.01
CA ASN A 54 104.80 -45.24 28.46
C ASN A 54 104.55 -46.74 28.26
N PRO A 55 103.47 -47.31 28.83
CA PRO A 55 103.13 -48.72 28.63
C PRO A 55 103.04 -49.16 27.16
N ALA A 56 102.66 -48.27 26.25
CA ALA A 56 102.52 -48.60 24.83
C ALA A 56 103.87 -48.92 24.14
N ASP A 57 105.00 -48.50 24.73
CA ASP A 57 106.33 -48.75 24.19
C ASP A 57 106.94 -50.06 24.71
N ASP A 58 106.32 -50.71 25.69
CA ASP A 58 106.78 -51.97 26.29
C ASP A 58 106.24 -53.18 25.52
N ALA A 59 107.13 -53.96 24.90
CA ALA A 59 106.74 -55.20 24.21
C ALA A 59 106.20 -56.27 25.17
N GLY A 60 106.50 -56.16 26.47
CA GLY A 60 105.96 -57.00 27.54
C GLY A 60 104.72 -56.44 28.21
N VAL A 61 104.11 -55.36 27.70
CA VAL A 61 102.90 -54.79 28.29
C VAL A 61 101.77 -55.82 28.33
N GLU A 62 101.05 -55.83 29.44
CA GLU A 62 99.95 -56.75 29.65
C GLU A 62 98.74 -56.01 30.20
N ILE A 63 97.55 -56.42 29.79
CA ILE A 63 96.31 -56.01 30.43
C ILE A 63 95.85 -57.14 31.33
N VAL A 64 95.58 -56.84 32.59
CA VAL A 64 95.09 -57.80 33.58
C VAL A 64 93.74 -57.38 34.13
N ARG A 65 92.85 -58.32 34.42
CA ARG A 65 91.55 -58.07 35.08
C ARG A 65 91.74 -58.16 36.58
N CYS A 66 91.61 -57.06 37.30
CA CYS A 66 91.51 -57.09 38.76
C CYS A 66 90.09 -57.50 39.17
N THR A 67 89.99 -58.64 39.89
CA THR A 67 88.70 -59.21 40.35
C THR A 67 88.55 -59.19 41.86
N ALA A 68 89.62 -58.94 42.60
CA ALA A 68 89.56 -58.67 44.03
C ALA A 68 90.74 -57.82 44.50
N ARG A 69 90.54 -57.05 45.57
CA ARG A 69 91.60 -56.32 46.28
C ARG A 69 91.42 -56.48 47.78
N ALA A 70 92.51 -56.78 48.48
CA ALA A 70 92.59 -56.72 49.94
C ALA A 70 93.77 -55.83 50.34
N GLY A 71 93.50 -54.56 50.68
CA GLY A 71 94.55 -53.57 50.92
C GLY A 71 95.42 -53.38 49.68
N ASP A 72 96.71 -53.73 49.78
CA ASP A 72 97.68 -53.66 48.69
C ASP A 72 97.83 -54.97 47.88
N ALA A 73 97.07 -56.01 48.20
CA ALA A 73 97.09 -57.28 47.46
C ALA A 73 95.96 -57.32 46.42
N LEU A 74 96.30 -57.54 45.15
CA LEU A 74 95.37 -57.72 44.05
C LEU A 74 95.23 -59.21 43.70
N THR A 75 94.01 -59.61 43.34
CA THR A 75 93.74 -60.85 42.60
C THR A 75 93.47 -60.48 41.14
N VAL A 76 94.26 -61.05 40.24
CA VAL A 76 94.21 -60.72 38.82
C VAL A 76 94.03 -61.95 37.93
N THR A 77 93.22 -61.80 36.88
CA THR A 77 93.24 -62.67 35.71
C THR A 77 94.15 -62.04 34.66
N ARG A 78 95.16 -62.79 34.22
CA ARG A 78 96.19 -62.34 33.30
C ARG A 78 95.76 -62.38 31.83
N ALA A 79 96.58 -61.84 30.94
CA ALA A 79 96.43 -61.92 29.48
C ALA A 79 95.04 -61.49 28.95
N GLN A 80 94.51 -60.36 29.44
CA GLN A 80 93.26 -59.80 28.95
C GLN A 80 93.47 -59.01 27.66
N GLU A 81 92.39 -58.77 26.92
CA GLU A 81 92.39 -57.93 25.71
C GLU A 81 93.47 -58.32 24.68
N LEU A 82 93.68 -59.64 24.51
CA LEU A 82 94.66 -60.24 23.60
C LEU A 82 96.13 -59.89 23.90
N THR A 83 96.41 -59.42 25.12
CA THR A 83 97.79 -59.33 25.61
C THR A 83 98.32 -60.69 26.03
N LEU A 84 99.64 -60.83 26.18
CA LEU A 84 100.29 -62.07 26.61
C LEU A 84 100.53 -62.04 28.12
N ASP A 85 100.54 -63.22 28.75
CA ASP A 85 100.95 -63.41 30.15
C ASP A 85 102.48 -63.19 30.27
N ALA A 86 102.89 -61.92 30.33
CA ALA A 86 104.29 -61.51 30.28
C ALA A 86 105.04 -61.82 31.58
N ASN A 87 106.35 -62.05 31.48
CA ASN A 87 107.20 -62.22 32.66
C ASN A 87 107.59 -60.85 33.24
N HIS A 88 106.88 -60.38 34.27
CA HIS A 88 107.14 -59.11 34.97
C HIS A 88 108.14 -59.27 36.12
N ASN A 89 109.19 -60.07 35.93
CA ASN A 89 110.20 -60.37 36.95
C ASN A 89 111.63 -60.32 36.39
N VAL A 90 111.95 -59.27 35.64
CA VAL A 90 113.32 -59.00 35.20
C VAL A 90 114.06 -58.26 36.32
N ALA A 91 115.29 -58.69 36.62
CA ALA A 91 116.10 -58.11 37.68
C ALA A 91 116.33 -56.60 37.47
N SER A 92 116.33 -55.84 38.57
CA SER A 92 116.53 -54.37 38.59
C SER A 92 115.49 -53.57 37.79
N LYS A 93 114.29 -54.12 37.56
CA LYS A 93 113.16 -53.41 36.95
C LYS A 93 112.06 -53.13 37.97
N THR A 94 111.41 -51.98 37.79
CA THR A 94 110.22 -51.56 38.53
C THR A 94 109.03 -51.66 37.60
N TYR A 95 108.00 -52.36 38.06
CA TYR A 95 106.77 -52.50 37.30
C TYR A 95 105.67 -51.62 37.89
N GLN A 96 104.84 -51.08 37.01
CA GLN A 96 103.70 -50.27 37.40
C GLN A 96 102.43 -50.83 36.75
N MET A 97 101.31 -50.55 37.41
CA MET A 97 99.99 -50.79 36.85
C MET A 97 99.21 -49.49 36.81
N ILE A 98 98.40 -49.30 35.78
CA ILE A 98 97.51 -48.15 35.66
C ILE A 98 96.15 -48.59 35.14
N LEU A 99 95.09 -48.04 35.74
CA LEU A 99 93.75 -48.08 35.17
C LEU A 99 93.69 -46.97 34.11
N SER A 100 93.87 -47.36 32.84
CA SER A 100 93.78 -46.45 31.69
C SER A 100 92.67 -46.87 30.75
N LEU A 101 92.43 -46.06 29.71
CA LEU A 101 91.57 -46.44 28.60
C LEU A 101 92.13 -47.70 27.91
N THR A 102 91.33 -48.76 27.91
CA THR A 102 91.61 -49.98 27.14
C THR A 102 90.57 -50.15 26.04
N LYS A 103 90.83 -51.05 25.09
CA LYS A 103 89.91 -51.30 23.98
C LYS A 103 88.56 -51.81 24.49
N LYS A 104 88.56 -52.71 25.49
CA LYS A 104 87.32 -53.18 26.14
C LYS A 104 86.50 -52.02 26.69
N MET A 105 87.14 -51.06 27.38
CA MET A 105 86.40 -49.92 27.94
C MET A 105 85.75 -49.07 26.85
N ILE A 106 86.44 -48.84 25.71
CA ILE A 106 85.86 -48.14 24.56
C ILE A 106 84.73 -48.95 23.91
N ASP A 107 84.92 -50.25 23.71
CA ASP A 107 83.91 -51.12 23.10
C ASP A 107 82.63 -51.18 23.97
N ASP A 108 82.77 -51.25 25.31
CA ASP A 108 81.65 -51.18 26.25
C ASP A 108 80.91 -49.83 26.17
N ILE A 109 81.63 -48.71 26.02
CA ILE A 109 81.03 -47.37 25.85
C ILE A 109 80.21 -47.31 24.57
N VAL A 110 80.78 -47.80 23.46
CA VAL A 110 80.11 -47.79 22.15
C VAL A 110 78.86 -48.68 22.18
N ALA A 111 78.94 -49.85 22.81
CA ALA A 111 77.80 -50.76 22.95
C ALA A 111 76.66 -50.11 23.77
N GLU A 112 76.98 -49.49 24.90
CA GLU A 112 75.98 -48.82 25.74
C GLU A 112 75.36 -47.59 25.02
N LEU A 113 76.17 -46.82 24.30
CA LEU A 113 75.68 -45.67 23.52
C LEU A 113 74.74 -46.11 22.41
N ALA A 114 75.05 -47.22 21.72
CA ALA A 114 74.21 -47.78 20.69
C ALA A 114 72.85 -48.23 21.23
N VAL A 115 72.83 -48.93 22.38
CA VAL A 115 71.58 -49.34 23.05
C VAL A 115 70.72 -48.13 23.41
N ARG A 116 71.32 -47.08 23.97
CA ARG A 116 70.60 -45.86 24.34
C ARG A 116 70.07 -45.09 23.15
N LEU A 117 70.81 -45.06 22.04
CA LEU A 117 70.35 -44.41 20.81
C LEU A 117 69.21 -45.19 20.16
N SER A 118 69.28 -46.52 20.14
CA SER A 118 68.19 -47.37 19.67
C SER A 118 66.91 -47.16 20.49
N ALA A 119 67.02 -47.00 21.81
CA ALA A 119 65.87 -46.71 22.66
C ALA A 119 65.16 -45.39 22.31
N VAL A 120 65.88 -44.40 21.78
CA VAL A 120 65.27 -43.15 21.29
C VAL A 120 64.61 -43.34 19.93
N ILE A 121 65.23 -44.13 19.04
CA ILE A 121 64.71 -44.37 17.69
C ILE A 121 63.42 -45.20 17.73
N GLU A 122 63.34 -46.17 18.63
CA GLU A 122 62.20 -47.08 18.75
C GLU A 122 61.09 -46.57 19.68
N ASP A 123 61.26 -45.38 20.27
CA ASP A 123 60.22 -44.78 21.10
C ASP A 123 59.02 -44.34 20.25
N LEU A 124 57.95 -45.14 20.32
CA LEU A 124 56.68 -44.84 19.65
C LEU A 124 55.85 -43.77 20.39
N THR A 125 56.28 -43.35 21.58
CA THR A 125 55.66 -42.28 22.36
C THR A 125 56.71 -41.34 22.96
N PRO A 126 57.51 -40.62 22.14
CA PRO A 126 58.56 -39.75 22.67
C PRO A 126 57.96 -38.67 23.58
N GLN A 127 58.14 -38.82 24.88
CA GLN A 127 57.71 -37.81 25.85
C GLN A 127 58.89 -36.87 26.11
N LEU A 128 58.96 -35.78 25.32
CA LEU A 128 60.05 -34.80 25.35
C LEU A 128 59.98 -33.83 26.55
N GLY A 129 59.14 -34.10 27.56
CA GLY A 129 59.09 -33.37 28.83
C GLY A 129 58.59 -31.92 28.75
N GLY A 130 58.11 -31.45 27.59
CA GLY A 130 57.62 -30.08 27.39
C GLY A 130 57.19 -29.81 25.94
N ASN A 131 56.92 -28.54 25.62
CA ASN A 131 56.61 -28.13 24.25
C ASN A 131 57.83 -28.36 23.36
N LEU A 132 57.61 -29.01 22.21
CA LEU A 132 58.64 -29.22 21.20
C LEU A 132 58.93 -27.89 20.50
N ASP A 133 60.13 -27.33 20.72
CA ASP A 133 60.65 -26.23 19.90
C ASP A 133 61.15 -26.80 18.57
N MET A 134 60.35 -26.58 17.53
CA MET A 134 60.62 -27.12 16.19
C MET A 134 61.66 -26.30 15.41
N ASN A 135 62.16 -25.17 15.93
CA ASN A 135 63.19 -24.34 15.28
C ASN A 135 63.00 -24.16 13.75
N GLY A 136 61.75 -23.95 13.32
CA GLY A 136 61.39 -23.74 11.92
C GLY A 136 61.47 -24.99 11.02
N HIS A 137 61.60 -26.20 11.56
CA HIS A 137 61.59 -27.46 10.82
C HIS A 137 60.23 -28.17 10.95
N ASN A 138 59.83 -28.92 9.92
CA ASN A 138 58.60 -29.70 9.94
C ASN A 138 58.73 -30.95 10.82
N ILE A 139 57.69 -31.26 11.60
CA ILE A 139 57.52 -32.60 12.18
C ILE A 139 57.16 -33.54 11.04
N GLY A 140 58.06 -34.47 10.71
CA GLY A 140 57.84 -35.44 9.63
C GLY A 140 56.55 -36.25 9.83
N GLY A 141 55.68 -36.24 8.82
CA GLY A 141 54.40 -36.98 8.81
C GLY A 141 53.23 -36.22 8.20
N ASN A 142 53.32 -34.89 8.10
CA ASN A 142 52.34 -34.04 7.43
C ASN A 142 53.04 -33.13 6.40
N THR A 143 52.41 -32.95 5.24
CA THR A 143 52.85 -32.03 4.17
C THR A 143 52.67 -30.56 4.59
N GLU A 144 53.44 -29.63 4.00
CA GLU A 144 53.25 -28.18 4.18
C GLU A 144 51.80 -27.75 3.98
N ALA A 145 51.10 -28.35 3.01
CA ALA A 145 49.68 -28.10 2.74
C ALA A 145 48.74 -28.54 3.88
N GLN A 146 49.08 -29.61 4.61
CA GLN A 146 48.24 -30.08 5.73
C GLN A 146 48.39 -29.19 6.97
N ILE A 147 49.54 -28.56 7.13
CA ILE A 147 49.81 -27.59 8.21
C ILE A 147 49.12 -26.25 7.88
N ASP A 148 49.21 -25.81 6.61
CA ASP A 148 48.54 -24.58 6.14
C ASP A 148 47.01 -24.72 6.18
N ALA A 149 46.47 -25.90 5.85
CA ALA A 149 45.04 -26.19 5.95
C ALA A 149 44.53 -26.21 7.39
N ALA A 150 45.28 -26.74 8.35
CA ALA A 150 44.86 -26.77 9.75
C ALA A 150 44.82 -25.36 10.39
N VAL A 151 45.75 -24.48 10.00
CA VAL A 151 45.79 -23.08 10.45
C VAL A 151 44.74 -22.23 9.74
N THR A 152 44.43 -22.52 8.48
CA THR A 152 43.42 -21.78 7.69
C THR A 152 41.98 -22.21 8.02
N ASN A 153 41.74 -23.45 8.45
CA ASN A 153 40.40 -24.01 8.66
C ASN A 153 39.75 -23.73 10.04
N THR A 154 40.34 -22.89 10.92
CA THR A 154 39.77 -22.59 12.25
C THR A 154 39.12 -21.20 12.38
N HIS A 155 38.35 -20.81 11.36
CA HIS A 155 37.52 -19.57 11.26
C HIS A 155 38.18 -18.37 10.58
N ILE A 156 38.34 -18.44 9.25
CA ILE A 156 38.36 -17.23 8.43
C ILE A 156 36.92 -16.98 7.95
N GLN A 157 36.34 -15.83 8.34
CA GLN A 157 35.02 -15.44 7.83
C GLN A 157 35.05 -15.40 6.29
N GLY A 158 34.22 -16.23 5.65
CA GLY A 158 33.98 -16.15 4.21
C GLY A 158 34.52 -17.28 3.33
N THR A 159 35.13 -18.35 3.86
CA THR A 159 35.55 -19.50 3.04
C THR A 159 34.81 -20.81 3.35
N ASP A 160 33.84 -20.81 4.27
CA ASP A 160 32.86 -21.90 4.37
C ASP A 160 31.84 -21.77 3.23
N THR A 161 32.30 -22.04 2.02
CA THR A 161 31.52 -21.93 0.78
C THR A 161 30.67 -23.17 0.52
N THR A 162 30.74 -24.17 1.39
CA THR A 162 29.93 -25.38 1.32
C THR A 162 29.39 -25.76 2.68
N LEU A 163 28.56 -24.87 3.25
CA LEU A 163 27.46 -25.36 4.07
C LEU A 163 26.67 -26.30 3.15
N GLY A 164 26.75 -27.61 3.40
CA GLY A 164 25.98 -28.60 2.65
C GLY A 164 24.48 -28.25 2.66
N ALA A 165 23.69 -28.89 1.79
CA ALA A 165 22.24 -28.69 1.77
C ALA A 165 21.66 -28.77 3.19
N GLN A 166 21.08 -27.68 3.66
CA GLN A 166 20.42 -27.65 4.95
C GLN A 166 19.15 -28.48 4.82
N ALA A 167 19.20 -29.71 5.34
CA ALA A 167 18.06 -30.63 5.31
C ALA A 167 16.95 -30.23 6.30
N GLU A 168 17.24 -29.29 7.21
CA GLU A 168 16.36 -28.80 8.26
C GLU A 168 16.38 -27.26 8.32
N ASN A 169 15.38 -26.65 8.98
CA ASN A 169 15.25 -25.20 9.14
C ASN A 169 16.46 -24.58 9.88
N LEU A 170 16.93 -23.44 9.37
CA LEU A 170 17.97 -22.66 10.02
C LEU A 170 17.38 -21.71 11.08
N ASP A 171 17.69 -21.94 12.36
CA ASP A 171 17.34 -21.03 13.46
C ASP A 171 18.48 -20.03 13.73
N MET A 172 18.21 -18.74 13.50
CA MET A 172 19.16 -17.65 13.71
C MET A 172 19.03 -16.91 15.06
N ASN A 173 18.14 -17.36 15.94
CA ASN A 173 17.74 -16.61 17.13
C ASN A 173 17.42 -15.13 16.78
N THR A 174 18.06 -14.17 17.44
CA THR A 174 17.82 -12.73 17.27
C THR A 174 18.85 -12.02 16.38
N HIS A 175 19.51 -12.75 15.49
CA HIS A 175 20.58 -12.20 14.64
C HIS A 175 20.07 -11.77 13.27
N LYS A 176 20.75 -10.79 12.67
CA LYS A 176 20.46 -10.29 11.31
C LYS A 176 21.26 -11.08 10.28
N ILE A 177 20.66 -11.31 9.11
CA ILE A 177 21.41 -11.65 7.90
C ILE A 177 21.80 -10.34 7.21
N VAL A 178 23.09 -10.15 6.97
CA VAL A 178 23.61 -8.97 6.26
C VAL A 178 24.09 -9.39 4.87
N GLY A 179 23.85 -8.56 3.86
CA GLY A 179 24.32 -8.81 2.48
C GLY A 179 23.40 -9.68 1.60
N VAL A 180 22.15 -9.93 2.00
CA VAL A 180 21.13 -10.53 1.11
C VAL A 180 20.89 -9.57 -0.07
N VAL A 181 21.04 -10.07 -1.30
CA VAL A 181 20.71 -9.31 -2.52
C VAL A 181 19.20 -9.30 -2.76
N ASP A 182 18.70 -8.38 -3.59
CA ASP A 182 17.28 -8.37 -3.91
C ASP A 182 16.88 -9.69 -4.60
N PRO A 183 15.81 -10.35 -4.13
CA PRO A 183 15.39 -11.64 -4.65
C PRO A 183 14.91 -11.50 -6.09
N THR A 184 15.46 -12.35 -6.94
CA THR A 184 15.11 -12.57 -8.34
C THR A 184 14.27 -13.84 -8.55
N ALA A 185 14.28 -14.77 -7.59
CA ALA A 185 13.47 -15.98 -7.59
C ALA A 185 12.61 -16.11 -6.33
N ASP A 186 11.47 -16.80 -6.46
CA ASP A 186 10.42 -16.89 -5.43
C ASP A 186 10.87 -17.45 -4.07
N GLN A 187 12.02 -18.13 -4.03
CA GLN A 187 12.54 -18.83 -2.86
C GLN A 187 13.78 -18.15 -2.26
N GLU A 188 14.18 -17.01 -2.82
CA GLU A 188 15.26 -16.20 -2.26
C GLU A 188 14.77 -15.38 -1.06
N GLY A 189 15.68 -15.12 -0.13
CA GLY A 189 15.39 -14.20 0.97
C GLY A 189 15.20 -12.78 0.45
N ALA A 190 14.14 -12.11 0.88
CA ALA A 190 13.91 -10.71 0.54
C ALA A 190 14.59 -9.76 1.53
N THR A 191 15.21 -8.70 1.01
CA THR A 191 15.61 -7.57 1.85
C THR A 191 14.36 -6.80 2.30
N LYS A 192 14.45 -6.09 3.43
CA LYS A 192 13.39 -5.14 3.81
C LYS A 192 13.12 -4.12 2.68
N LYS A 193 14.18 -3.69 1.99
CA LYS A 193 14.08 -2.73 0.89
C LYS A 193 13.25 -3.29 -0.28
N TYR A 194 13.50 -4.53 -0.68
CA TYR A 194 12.70 -5.21 -1.71
C TYR A 194 11.22 -5.25 -1.34
N VAL A 195 10.91 -5.59 -0.09
CA VAL A 195 9.51 -5.61 0.39
C VAL A 195 8.91 -4.20 0.37
N ASP A 196 9.66 -3.17 0.79
CA ASP A 196 9.17 -1.79 0.79
C ASP A 196 8.94 -1.27 -0.65
N ASP A 197 9.83 -1.59 -1.60
CA ASP A 197 9.74 -1.18 -3.01
C ASP A 197 8.62 -1.90 -3.78
N ASN A 198 8.26 -3.11 -3.34
CA ASN A 198 7.17 -3.92 -3.91
C ASN A 198 5.90 -3.90 -3.05
N SER A 199 5.80 -2.94 -2.11
CA SER A 199 4.61 -2.69 -1.28
C SER A 199 3.62 -1.72 -1.98
N ILE A 200 2.47 -1.45 -1.35
CA ILE A 200 1.28 -0.72 -1.87
C ILE A 200 1.55 0.75 -2.26
N ASN A 201 2.80 1.22 -2.29
CA ASN A 201 3.16 2.52 -2.87
C ASN A 201 2.96 2.60 -4.41
N ASN A 202 2.65 1.49 -5.10
CA ASN A 202 2.55 1.41 -6.57
C ASN A 202 1.13 1.44 -7.18
N VAL A 203 0.11 1.88 -6.45
CA VAL A 203 -1.26 2.07 -7.00
C VAL A 203 -1.30 3.05 -8.18
N VAL A 204 -0.33 3.96 -8.28
CA VAL A 204 -0.26 5.02 -9.30
C VAL A 204 0.22 4.52 -10.67
N GLU A 205 0.90 3.37 -10.72
CA GLU A 205 1.48 2.82 -11.96
C GLU A 205 0.78 1.53 -12.43
N ASP A 206 -0.18 1.05 -11.63
CA ASP A 206 -0.98 -0.13 -11.92
C ASP A 206 -2.16 0.24 -12.86
N THR A 207 -2.27 -0.42 -14.01
CA THR A 207 -3.38 -0.23 -14.97
C THR A 207 -4.67 -0.96 -14.55
N THR A 208 -4.62 -1.75 -13.47
CA THR A 208 -5.76 -2.43 -12.83
C THR A 208 -5.64 -2.46 -11.29
N PRO A 209 -5.56 -1.31 -10.58
CA PRO A 209 -5.22 -1.31 -9.16
C PRO A 209 -6.21 -2.08 -8.29
N GLN A 210 -5.72 -3.09 -7.56
CA GLN A 210 -6.47 -3.78 -6.51
C GLN A 210 -5.93 -3.40 -5.13
N LEU A 211 -6.64 -2.53 -4.42
CA LEU A 211 -6.26 -2.00 -3.09
C LEU A 211 -6.39 -3.01 -1.93
N GLY A 212 -6.77 -4.27 -2.22
CA GLY A 212 -6.90 -5.34 -1.23
C GLY A 212 -8.02 -5.16 -0.18
N GLY A 213 -8.81 -4.09 -0.24
CA GLY A 213 -9.89 -3.76 0.71
C GLY A 213 -10.71 -2.51 0.32
N ASN A 214 -11.53 -1.97 1.24
CA ASN A 214 -12.28 -0.72 1.03
C ASN A 214 -11.31 0.48 0.95
N LEU A 215 -11.43 1.32 -0.09
CA LEU A 215 -10.72 2.61 -0.18
C LEU A 215 -11.37 3.62 0.79
N ASP A 216 -10.74 3.89 1.93
CA ASP A 216 -11.09 5.04 2.76
C ASP A 216 -10.62 6.32 2.05
N LEU A 217 -11.58 7.02 1.46
CA LEU A 217 -11.34 8.27 0.78
C LEU A 217 -11.19 9.44 1.74
N GLN A 218 -11.64 9.33 2.99
CA GLN A 218 -11.90 10.46 3.88
C GLN A 218 -12.74 11.53 3.17
N THR A 219 -12.12 12.66 2.83
CA THR A 219 -12.74 13.77 2.09
C THR A 219 -12.56 13.67 0.56
N ASN A 220 -11.95 12.60 0.05
CA ASN A 220 -11.62 12.43 -1.38
C ASN A 220 -12.77 11.79 -2.19
N LYS A 221 -12.76 11.95 -3.52
CA LYS A 221 -13.84 11.50 -4.43
C LYS A 221 -13.40 10.30 -5.27
N VAL A 222 -14.31 9.33 -5.46
CA VAL A 222 -14.17 8.19 -6.39
C VAL A 222 -14.72 8.54 -7.77
N VAL A 223 -13.96 8.15 -8.79
CA VAL A 223 -14.43 7.99 -10.18
C VAL A 223 -14.55 6.49 -10.44
N GLY A 224 -15.77 6.01 -10.70
CA GLY A 224 -16.06 4.59 -10.88
C GLY A 224 -16.10 4.23 -12.36
N GLU A 225 -15.03 3.62 -12.84
CA GLU A 225 -14.97 2.96 -14.15
C GLU A 225 -15.73 1.61 -14.05
N GLY A 226 -17.05 1.56 -14.31
CA GLY A 226 -17.70 0.25 -14.61
C GLY A 226 -19.21 0.04 -14.47
N GLY A 227 -20.02 0.96 -13.94
CA GLY A 227 -21.46 0.69 -13.76
C GLY A 227 -22.34 1.93 -13.64
N ALA A 228 -23.61 1.77 -14.02
CA ALA A 228 -24.62 2.81 -14.08
C ALA A 228 -25.16 3.22 -12.69
N ASP A 229 -24.39 3.08 -11.61
CA ASP A 229 -24.85 3.31 -10.24
C ASP A 229 -24.12 4.47 -9.54
N GLY A 230 -23.15 5.11 -10.21
CA GLY A 230 -22.33 6.18 -9.63
C GLY A 230 -21.97 7.29 -10.61
N VAL A 231 -20.79 7.89 -10.40
CA VAL A 231 -20.17 8.83 -11.34
C VAL A 231 -19.33 8.02 -12.32
N TYR A 232 -19.90 7.73 -13.48
CA TYR A 232 -19.18 7.19 -14.61
C TYR A 232 -18.63 8.35 -15.45
N VAL A 233 -17.41 8.22 -15.93
CA VAL A 233 -16.83 9.14 -16.90
C VAL A 233 -16.43 8.31 -18.11
N ASP A 234 -17.01 8.60 -19.28
CA ASP A 234 -16.67 7.86 -20.50
C ASP A 234 -15.33 8.33 -21.11
N ASN A 235 -14.87 7.64 -22.16
CA ASN A 235 -13.65 7.99 -22.88
C ASN A 235 -13.70 9.39 -23.53
N ASP A 236 -14.89 9.95 -23.71
CA ASP A 236 -15.12 11.30 -24.26
C ASP A 236 -15.23 12.37 -23.15
N GLY A 237 -15.11 11.98 -21.88
CA GLY A 237 -15.17 12.83 -20.69
C GLY A 237 -16.59 13.24 -20.29
N ASN A 238 -17.61 12.53 -20.77
CA ASN A 238 -18.99 12.74 -20.36
C ASN A 238 -19.24 12.08 -19.01
N VAL A 239 -19.90 12.79 -18.11
CA VAL A 239 -20.21 12.30 -16.78
C VAL A 239 -21.61 11.68 -16.78
N GLY A 240 -21.67 10.36 -16.73
CA GLY A 240 -22.89 9.64 -16.43
C GLY A 240 -23.11 9.60 -14.93
N LEU A 241 -24.16 10.26 -14.45
CA LEU A 241 -24.75 9.95 -13.16
C LEU A 241 -25.80 8.88 -13.40
N PHE A 242 -25.46 7.68 -12.98
CA PHE A 242 -26.31 6.51 -13.09
C PHE A 242 -26.49 5.99 -14.55
N THR A 243 -25.50 6.24 -15.42
CA THR A 243 -25.41 5.68 -16.79
C THR A 243 -23.97 5.47 -17.21
N ILE A 244 -23.69 4.40 -17.98
CA ILE A 244 -22.38 4.15 -18.60
C ILE A 244 -22.30 4.57 -20.07
N LEU A 245 -23.38 5.13 -20.61
CA LEU A 245 -23.44 5.66 -21.97
C LEU A 245 -24.00 7.09 -21.94
N PRO A 246 -23.35 8.02 -21.21
CA PRO A 246 -23.77 9.41 -21.22
C PRO A 246 -23.71 9.95 -22.66
N GLY A 247 -24.85 10.40 -23.17
CA GLY A 247 -24.94 11.03 -24.51
C GLY A 247 -24.57 12.51 -24.49
N TYR A 248 -24.42 13.09 -23.30
CA TYR A 248 -24.09 14.48 -23.06
C TYR A 248 -23.08 14.63 -21.91
N ARG A 249 -22.49 15.83 -21.79
CA ARG A 249 -21.43 16.14 -20.81
C ARG A 249 -21.76 15.81 -19.35
N LEU A 250 -23.02 15.97 -18.97
CA LEU A 250 -23.56 15.50 -17.70
C LEU A 250 -24.89 14.86 -18.02
N ASP A 251 -24.97 13.58 -17.78
CA ASP A 251 -26.15 12.80 -18.09
C ASP A 251 -26.64 12.15 -16.82
N VAL A 252 -27.75 12.68 -16.29
CA VAL A 252 -28.43 12.10 -15.13
C VAL A 252 -29.51 11.21 -15.67
N ARG A 253 -29.22 9.92 -15.79
CA ARG A 253 -30.18 8.94 -16.28
C ARG A 253 -30.36 7.87 -15.25
N SER A 254 -31.59 7.40 -15.12
CA SER A 254 -31.91 6.19 -14.41
C SER A 254 -32.96 5.45 -15.20
N ASN A 255 -32.82 4.12 -15.26
CA ASN A 255 -33.87 3.24 -15.75
C ASN A 255 -35.08 3.22 -14.79
N GLY A 256 -35.02 3.97 -13.67
CA GLY A 256 -36.09 4.21 -12.71
C GLY A 256 -36.54 5.68 -12.64
N LEU A 257 -37.53 5.92 -11.77
CA LEU A 257 -38.35 7.14 -11.71
C LEU A 257 -37.67 8.33 -10.98
N ASP A 258 -36.37 8.22 -10.68
CA ASP A 258 -35.59 9.12 -9.82
C ASP A 258 -34.47 9.86 -10.57
N SER A 259 -34.56 9.97 -11.92
CA SER A 259 -33.65 10.81 -12.72
C SER A 259 -33.87 12.30 -12.40
N GLN A 260 -33.33 12.74 -11.28
CA GLN A 260 -33.51 14.09 -10.76
C GLN A 260 -32.18 14.66 -10.29
N MET A 261 -31.98 15.93 -10.59
CA MET A 261 -30.94 16.72 -9.96
C MET A 261 -31.56 17.49 -8.79
N HIS A 262 -31.10 17.21 -7.57
CA HIS A 262 -31.52 17.90 -6.35
C HIS A 262 -30.57 19.05 -6.01
N VAL A 263 -31.14 20.20 -5.66
CA VAL A 263 -30.45 21.44 -5.28
C VAL A 263 -31.07 21.96 -3.99
N SER A 264 -30.47 21.62 -2.84
CA SER A 264 -30.89 22.09 -1.51
C SER A 264 -29.97 23.18 -0.97
N ARG A 265 -30.48 23.94 0.01
CA ARG A 265 -29.71 24.90 0.82
C ARG A 265 -28.98 24.23 2.00
N GLY A 266 -29.28 22.97 2.31
CA GLY A 266 -28.69 22.25 3.44
C GLY A 266 -28.70 20.73 3.26
N SER A 267 -28.59 20.00 4.36
CA SER A 267 -28.55 18.53 4.37
C SER A 267 -29.93 17.87 4.42
N PHE A 268 -31.00 18.64 4.21
CA PHE A 268 -32.36 18.13 4.18
C PHE A 268 -32.77 17.83 2.73
N ASP A 269 -33.70 16.89 2.58
CA ASP A 269 -34.31 16.52 1.29
C ASP A 269 -35.40 17.54 0.89
N ASP A 270 -35.11 18.82 1.06
CA ASP A 270 -35.94 19.95 0.70
C ASP A 270 -35.26 20.80 -0.39
N GLY A 271 -35.95 21.80 -0.94
CA GLY A 271 -35.37 22.69 -1.96
C GLY A 271 -35.81 22.34 -3.38
N GLY A 272 -34.90 22.53 -4.34
CA GLY A 272 -35.19 22.52 -5.76
C GLY A 272 -34.84 21.19 -6.44
N TYR A 273 -35.64 20.78 -7.42
CA TYR A 273 -35.39 19.59 -8.23
C TYR A 273 -35.57 19.91 -9.73
N LEU A 274 -34.66 19.40 -10.55
CA LEU A 274 -34.79 19.34 -12.01
C LEU A 274 -35.07 17.88 -12.39
N THR A 275 -36.18 17.62 -13.06
CA THR A 275 -36.60 16.25 -13.38
C THR A 275 -37.26 16.17 -14.76
N SER A 276 -37.04 15.05 -15.43
CA SER A 276 -37.81 14.65 -16.61
C SER A 276 -38.66 13.43 -16.23
N LEU A 277 -39.95 13.46 -16.60
CA LEU A 277 -40.92 12.41 -16.25
C LEU A 277 -41.29 11.53 -17.46
N SER A 278 -40.87 11.95 -18.65
CA SER A 278 -41.10 11.32 -19.95
C SER A 278 -40.17 11.98 -20.98
N ASP A 279 -40.04 11.37 -22.16
CA ASP A 279 -39.21 11.87 -23.25
C ASP A 279 -39.59 13.27 -23.76
N GLU A 280 -40.75 13.80 -23.37
CA GLU A 280 -41.28 15.10 -23.79
C GLU A 280 -41.44 16.09 -22.63
N SER A 281 -40.75 15.89 -21.51
CA SER A 281 -40.94 16.73 -20.33
C SER A 281 -39.67 17.17 -19.61
N LEU A 282 -39.74 18.38 -19.06
CA LEU A 282 -38.77 18.93 -18.12
C LEU A 282 -39.51 19.74 -17.07
N TYR A 283 -39.23 19.48 -15.80
CA TYR A 283 -39.81 20.16 -14.66
C TYR A 283 -38.72 20.75 -13.77
N MET A 284 -38.95 22.00 -13.37
CA MET A 284 -38.23 22.71 -12.32
C MET A 284 -39.19 22.85 -11.15
N SER A 285 -38.89 22.20 -10.04
CA SER A 285 -39.77 22.18 -8.87
C SER A 285 -39.04 22.68 -7.64
N ASN A 286 -39.75 23.31 -6.73
CA ASN A 286 -39.29 23.55 -5.37
C ASN A 286 -40.28 22.97 -4.37
N GLY A 287 -39.76 22.44 -3.28
CA GLY A 287 -40.60 21.93 -2.19
C GLY A 287 -41.37 20.65 -2.52
N VAL A 288 -41.20 20.11 -3.72
CA VAL A 288 -41.73 18.81 -4.16
C VAL A 288 -40.68 18.08 -4.98
N ALA A 289 -40.63 16.76 -4.84
CA ALA A 289 -39.89 15.89 -5.74
C ALA A 289 -40.86 14.90 -6.39
N TYR A 290 -40.55 14.44 -7.59
CA TYR A 290 -41.37 13.40 -8.22
C TYR A 290 -40.98 12.03 -7.67
N ASN A 291 -41.97 11.18 -7.40
CA ASN A 291 -41.78 9.80 -7.02
C ASN A 291 -42.99 9.00 -7.52
N ALA A 292 -42.82 8.28 -8.64
CA ALA A 292 -43.95 7.56 -9.23
C ALA A 292 -44.41 6.35 -8.40
N SER A 293 -43.54 5.78 -7.56
CA SER A 293 -43.94 4.71 -6.62
C SER A 293 -44.93 5.20 -5.57
N LEU A 294 -44.90 6.50 -5.23
CA LEU A 294 -45.84 7.15 -4.32
C LEU A 294 -47.01 7.82 -5.05
N GLY A 295 -47.15 7.63 -6.36
CA GLY A 295 -48.27 8.17 -7.14
C GLY A 295 -48.06 9.59 -7.66
N GLY A 296 -46.82 10.09 -7.74
CA GLY A 296 -46.49 11.34 -8.43
C GLY A 296 -45.67 12.32 -7.59
N TRP A 297 -46.12 13.58 -7.51
CA TRP A 297 -45.41 14.63 -6.76
C TRP A 297 -45.55 14.41 -5.26
N VAL A 298 -44.42 14.45 -4.55
CA VAL A 298 -44.36 14.28 -3.09
C VAL A 298 -43.89 15.58 -2.47
N ALA A 299 -44.65 16.08 -1.49
CA ALA A 299 -44.28 17.27 -0.74
C ALA A 299 -42.98 17.04 0.04
N LYS A 300 -42.01 17.94 -0.13
CA LYS A 300 -40.80 18.05 0.69
C LYS A 300 -40.92 19.21 1.68
N THR A 301 -41.73 20.22 1.34
CA THR A 301 -42.12 21.34 2.20
C THR A 301 -43.63 21.55 2.15
N ALA A 302 -44.16 22.42 3.03
CA ALA A 302 -45.60 22.69 3.08
C ALA A 302 -46.13 23.41 1.83
N ASP A 303 -45.26 24.24 1.24
CA ASP A 303 -45.55 25.00 0.04
C ASP A 303 -44.59 24.60 -1.08
N SER A 304 -45.06 24.66 -2.31
CA SER A 304 -44.31 24.29 -3.50
C SER A 304 -44.76 25.09 -4.72
N SER A 305 -43.83 25.27 -5.64
CA SER A 305 -44.07 25.81 -6.97
C SER A 305 -43.32 24.99 -8.01
N VAL A 306 -43.97 24.72 -9.12
CA VAL A 306 -43.41 23.90 -10.20
C VAL A 306 -43.63 24.63 -11.52
N LEU A 307 -42.55 24.80 -12.27
CA LEU A 307 -42.57 25.19 -13.67
C LEU A 307 -42.24 23.95 -14.50
N GLY A 308 -43.16 23.51 -15.34
CA GLY A 308 -42.99 22.34 -16.19
C GLY A 308 -43.26 22.64 -17.64
N ALA A 309 -42.47 22.03 -18.53
CA ALA A 309 -42.80 21.89 -19.94
C ALA A 309 -43.20 20.44 -20.21
N THR A 310 -44.26 20.24 -20.99
CA THR A 310 -44.67 18.90 -21.44
C THR A 310 -45.30 19.01 -22.81
N GLY A 311 -44.75 18.28 -23.78
CA GLY A 311 -45.14 18.40 -25.18
C GLY A 311 -44.98 19.84 -25.67
N ASP A 312 -46.08 20.44 -26.14
CA ASP A 312 -46.15 21.82 -26.64
C ASP A 312 -46.61 22.85 -25.59
N THR A 313 -46.69 22.46 -24.31
CA THR A 313 -47.22 23.30 -23.23
C THR A 313 -46.16 23.68 -22.19
N THR A 314 -46.28 24.89 -21.65
CA THR A 314 -45.56 25.34 -20.44
C THR A 314 -46.55 25.62 -19.33
N LYS A 315 -46.32 25.08 -18.13
CA LYS A 315 -47.28 25.09 -17.03
C LYS A 315 -46.62 25.55 -15.73
N TRP A 316 -47.32 26.39 -14.98
CA TRP A 316 -46.99 26.72 -13.60
C TRP A 316 -48.01 26.09 -12.67
N TYR A 317 -47.50 25.37 -11.68
CA TYR A 317 -48.30 24.77 -10.64
C TYR A 317 -47.87 25.26 -9.27
N SER A 318 -48.77 25.13 -8.30
CA SER A 318 -48.44 25.28 -6.89
C SER A 318 -49.19 24.29 -6.04
N ALA A 319 -48.69 24.07 -4.83
CA ALA A 319 -49.49 23.54 -3.74
C ALA A 319 -49.07 24.23 -2.46
N SER A 320 -50.04 24.53 -1.59
CA SER A 320 -49.81 25.12 -0.28
C SER A 320 -50.48 24.29 0.81
N ASN A 321 -50.04 24.49 2.05
CA ASN A 321 -50.56 23.81 3.24
C ASN A 321 -50.54 22.26 3.11
N LYS A 322 -49.50 21.73 2.46
CA LYS A 322 -49.30 20.28 2.34
C LYS A 322 -48.47 19.77 3.51
N THR A 323 -48.59 18.47 3.78
CA THR A 323 -47.75 17.81 4.78
C THR A 323 -46.57 17.16 4.05
N PRO A 324 -45.30 17.49 4.38
CA PRO A 324 -44.13 16.84 3.81
C PRO A 324 -44.18 15.31 3.95
N GLY A 325 -43.68 14.60 2.95
CA GLY A 325 -43.67 13.14 2.85
C GLY A 325 -44.89 12.54 2.13
N ASN A 326 -45.99 13.29 2.00
CA ASN A 326 -47.20 12.79 1.33
C ASN A 326 -47.20 13.11 -0.17
N ALA A 327 -47.74 12.18 -0.96
CA ALA A 327 -48.10 12.45 -2.33
C ALA A 327 -49.18 13.54 -2.39
N ILE A 328 -49.05 14.44 -3.35
CA ILE A 328 -49.93 15.58 -3.52
C ILE A 328 -50.34 15.76 -4.98
N SER A 329 -51.53 16.31 -5.17
CA SER A 329 -51.92 16.90 -6.45
C SER A 329 -51.50 18.36 -6.48
N LEU A 330 -50.85 18.76 -7.56
CA LEU A 330 -50.50 20.15 -7.81
C LEU A 330 -51.69 20.88 -8.45
N GLN A 331 -51.93 22.12 -8.03
CA GLN A 331 -52.89 22.99 -8.68
C GLN A 331 -52.24 23.66 -9.88
N LEU A 332 -52.80 23.49 -11.07
CA LEU A 332 -52.43 24.26 -12.25
C LEU A 332 -52.89 25.70 -12.07
N ASN A 333 -51.97 26.65 -12.18
CA ASN A 333 -52.23 28.08 -12.03
C ASN A 333 -52.11 28.83 -13.35
N VAL A 334 -51.15 28.45 -14.18
CA VAL A 334 -50.95 29.05 -15.50
C VAL A 334 -50.55 27.98 -16.49
N GLU A 335 -51.09 28.07 -17.70
CA GLU A 335 -50.76 27.20 -18.81
C GLU A 335 -50.59 28.05 -20.08
N ILE A 336 -49.46 27.90 -20.74
CA ILE A 336 -49.22 28.42 -22.08
C ILE A 336 -49.29 27.23 -23.04
N ARG A 337 -50.14 27.35 -24.05
CA ARG A 337 -50.31 26.40 -25.15
C ARG A 337 -49.99 27.12 -26.47
N PRO A 338 -49.84 26.39 -27.59
CA PRO A 338 -49.66 27.04 -28.90
C PRO A 338 -50.78 28.04 -29.25
N ASN A 339 -51.98 27.85 -28.69
CA ASN A 339 -53.13 28.69 -28.95
C ASN A 339 -53.39 29.80 -27.91
N GLY A 340 -52.57 29.94 -26.86
CA GLY A 340 -52.77 31.01 -25.89
C GLY A 340 -52.16 30.83 -24.49
N LEU A 341 -52.39 31.85 -23.64
CA LEU A 341 -52.09 31.88 -22.21
C LEU A 341 -53.39 31.70 -21.41
N TYR A 342 -53.39 30.79 -20.45
CA TYR A 342 -54.52 30.46 -19.58
C TYR A 342 -54.09 30.62 -18.13
N ILE A 343 -54.83 31.39 -17.34
CA ILE A 343 -54.66 31.49 -15.88
C ILE A 343 -55.83 30.75 -15.24
N HIS A 344 -55.51 29.77 -14.40
CA HIS A 344 -56.42 28.78 -13.84
C HIS A 344 -56.82 29.11 -12.40
N ASN A 345 -58.09 28.82 -12.09
CA ASN A 345 -58.59 28.54 -10.75
C ASN A 345 -58.78 27.00 -10.65
N PRO A 346 -58.91 26.38 -9.46
CA PRO A 346 -59.06 24.94 -9.34
C PRO A 346 -60.12 24.38 -10.28
N GLY A 347 -59.69 23.63 -11.30
CA GLY A 347 -60.54 22.95 -12.27
C GLY A 347 -60.93 23.71 -13.55
N SER A 348 -60.65 25.02 -13.71
CA SER A 348 -60.98 25.78 -14.95
C SER A 348 -60.18 27.08 -15.11
N PRO A 349 -59.91 27.53 -16.36
CA PRO A 349 -59.25 28.82 -16.59
C PRO A 349 -60.18 29.99 -16.22
N ALA A 350 -59.73 30.89 -15.36
CA ALA A 350 -60.42 32.11 -14.96
C ALA A 350 -60.15 33.29 -15.91
N PHE A 351 -58.96 33.30 -16.53
CA PHE A 351 -58.53 34.35 -17.47
C PHE A 351 -57.77 33.71 -18.64
N VAL A 352 -58.08 34.11 -19.86
CA VAL A 352 -57.48 33.53 -21.07
C VAL A 352 -57.11 34.61 -22.08
N LEU A 353 -55.90 34.52 -22.64
CA LEU A 353 -55.48 35.20 -23.87
C LEU A 353 -55.30 34.14 -24.96
N GLN A 354 -56.28 33.96 -25.84
CA GLN A 354 -56.24 32.87 -26.83
C GLN A 354 -56.57 33.33 -28.25
N SER A 355 -56.06 32.58 -29.23
CA SER A 355 -56.36 32.71 -30.66
C SER A 355 -56.87 31.39 -31.21
N GLY A 356 -57.95 31.40 -32.02
CA GLY A 356 -58.30 30.26 -32.88
C GLY A 356 -59.35 29.28 -32.34
N TYR A 357 -60.09 29.60 -31.28
CA TYR A 357 -61.37 28.94 -30.99
C TYR A 357 -62.52 29.85 -31.46
N ASP A 358 -63.49 29.27 -32.18
CA ASP A 358 -64.74 29.91 -32.65
C ASP A 358 -64.58 31.23 -33.41
N SER A 359 -63.87 31.27 -34.55
CA SER A 359 -63.84 32.42 -35.48
C SER A 359 -63.33 33.79 -34.94
N HIS A 360 -62.67 33.82 -33.78
CA HIS A 360 -62.08 35.03 -33.19
C HIS A 360 -60.54 34.98 -33.15
N TYR A 361 -59.89 36.11 -33.44
CA TYR A 361 -58.42 36.27 -33.39
C TYR A 361 -58.04 37.16 -32.20
N GLY A 362 -57.39 36.58 -31.19
CA GLY A 362 -56.86 37.29 -30.03
C GLY A 362 -57.94 37.88 -29.13
N ILE A 363 -58.45 37.10 -28.18
CA ILE A 363 -59.40 37.56 -27.17
C ILE A 363 -58.76 37.54 -25.78
N LEU A 364 -59.03 38.59 -24.99
CA LEU A 364 -58.88 38.62 -23.55
C LEU A 364 -60.23 38.24 -22.94
N GLU A 365 -60.32 37.11 -22.26
CA GLU A 365 -61.57 36.53 -21.77
C GLU A 365 -61.52 36.27 -20.25
N TRP A 366 -62.61 36.56 -19.55
CA TRP A 366 -62.84 36.19 -18.15
C TRP A 366 -63.99 35.18 -18.07
N ARG A 367 -63.81 34.08 -17.33
CA ARG A 367 -64.78 32.97 -17.24
C ARG A 367 -65.34 32.79 -15.83
N LYS A 368 -66.56 32.26 -15.74
CA LYS A 368 -67.17 31.87 -14.45
C LYS A 368 -66.67 30.48 -14.04
N ASN A 369 -66.48 30.27 -12.73
CA ASN A 369 -65.74 29.14 -12.13
C ASN A 369 -66.22 27.71 -12.46
N SER A 370 -67.33 27.52 -13.18
CA SER A 370 -67.85 26.19 -13.52
C SER A 370 -68.89 26.28 -14.64
N GLY A 371 -68.56 25.84 -15.86
CA GLY A 371 -69.60 25.59 -16.89
C GLY A 371 -69.34 26.03 -18.34
N SER A 372 -68.10 26.27 -18.78
CA SER A 372 -67.79 26.71 -20.17
C SER A 372 -68.49 28.01 -20.63
N THR A 373 -69.14 28.76 -19.74
CA THR A 373 -69.78 30.05 -20.06
C THR A 373 -68.80 31.21 -19.85
N ARG A 374 -68.89 32.23 -20.73
CA ARG A 374 -67.89 33.29 -20.90
C ARG A 374 -68.42 34.56 -20.22
N GLY A 375 -67.88 34.94 -19.05
CA GLY A 375 -68.39 36.09 -18.30
C GLY A 375 -68.22 37.44 -19.02
N ALA A 376 -67.04 37.68 -19.63
CA ALA A 376 -66.73 38.88 -20.42
C ALA A 376 -65.55 38.64 -21.37
N PHE A 377 -65.41 39.42 -22.46
CA PHE A 377 -64.19 39.42 -23.28
C PHE A 377 -63.92 40.74 -24.02
N LEU A 378 -62.66 40.94 -24.44
CA LEU A 378 -62.18 41.98 -25.36
C LEU A 378 -61.44 41.32 -26.53
N GLY A 379 -61.83 41.55 -27.78
CA GLY A 379 -61.05 41.05 -28.93
C GLY A 379 -61.64 41.39 -30.30
N TRP A 380 -61.02 40.85 -31.35
CA TRP A 380 -61.31 41.13 -32.78
C TRP A 380 -61.79 39.86 -33.51
N GLY A 381 -62.87 39.96 -34.30
CA GLY A 381 -63.43 38.79 -35.01
C GLY A 381 -64.59 39.08 -35.96
N THR A 382 -64.91 38.10 -36.81
CA THR A 382 -66.04 38.18 -37.76
C THR A 382 -67.37 37.84 -37.09
N PRO A 383 -68.49 38.51 -37.49
CA PRO A 383 -68.60 39.45 -38.60
C PRO A 383 -68.80 40.88 -38.08
N GLY A 384 -67.81 41.49 -37.40
CA GLY A 384 -67.96 42.88 -36.98
C GLY A 384 -66.71 43.44 -36.32
N SER A 385 -65.93 44.21 -37.08
CA SER A 385 -64.71 44.87 -36.62
C SER A 385 -64.98 46.00 -35.62
N TYR A 386 -65.28 45.68 -34.36
CA TYR A 386 -65.24 46.62 -33.24
C TYR A 386 -64.80 45.93 -31.93
N LEU A 387 -64.16 46.69 -31.04
CA LEU A 387 -63.92 46.29 -29.66
C LEU A 387 -65.28 46.15 -28.96
N GLN A 388 -65.77 44.92 -28.81
CA GLN A 388 -67.09 44.61 -28.27
C GLN A 388 -66.98 44.27 -26.78
N PHE A 389 -67.57 45.10 -25.90
CA PHE A 389 -67.78 44.78 -24.49
C PHE A 389 -69.15 44.10 -24.33
N LYS A 390 -69.19 42.77 -24.39
CA LYS A 390 -70.40 41.96 -24.15
C LYS A 390 -70.37 41.34 -22.75
N LEU A 391 -71.45 41.53 -21.99
CA LEU A 391 -71.75 40.86 -20.71
C LEU A 391 -72.92 39.87 -20.97
N GLU A 392 -72.95 38.72 -20.30
CA GLU A 392 -73.96 37.66 -20.54
C GLU A 392 -75.42 38.08 -20.19
N ASP A 393 -76.41 37.23 -20.50
CA ASP A 393 -77.89 37.43 -20.48
C ASP A 393 -78.49 38.28 -21.64
N GLY A 394 -77.88 38.19 -22.83
CA GLY A 394 -78.51 38.60 -24.09
C GLY A 394 -78.22 40.03 -24.55
N ASN A 395 -77.18 40.67 -24.03
CA ASN A 395 -76.92 42.09 -24.29
C ASN A 395 -75.66 42.34 -25.12
N ASP A 396 -75.79 43.14 -26.18
CA ASP A 396 -74.71 43.81 -26.91
C ASP A 396 -74.42 45.14 -26.19
N LEU A 397 -73.38 45.23 -25.35
CA LEU A 397 -73.21 46.29 -24.33
C LEU A 397 -74.44 46.41 -23.40
N ALA A 398 -74.43 45.71 -22.26
CA ALA A 398 -75.54 45.71 -21.30
C ALA A 398 -75.47 46.89 -20.32
N ILE A 399 -76.41 47.82 -20.41
CA ILE A 399 -76.79 48.68 -19.27
C ILE A 399 -78.11 48.14 -18.78
N THR A 400 -78.05 47.23 -17.81
CA THR A 400 -79.24 46.52 -17.34
C THR A 400 -79.31 46.61 -15.81
N ASP A 401 -80.42 47.22 -15.36
CA ASP A 401 -80.77 47.81 -14.05
C ASP A 401 -80.14 49.16 -13.66
N GLY A 402 -79.15 49.65 -14.41
CA GLY A 402 -78.58 50.99 -14.26
C GLY A 402 -79.05 51.98 -15.32
N ASP A 403 -78.68 53.24 -15.13
CA ASP A 403 -78.94 54.35 -16.04
C ASP A 403 -77.78 54.48 -17.06
N VAL A 404 -78.07 54.78 -18.33
CA VAL A 404 -77.05 54.92 -19.41
C VAL A 404 -76.51 56.34 -19.43
N GLY A 405 -75.28 56.54 -18.98
CA GLY A 405 -74.62 57.84 -19.03
C GLY A 405 -73.79 58.05 -20.30
N LEU A 406 -74.09 59.09 -21.08
CA LEU A 406 -73.21 59.60 -22.12
C LEU A 406 -72.61 60.92 -21.64
N ASP A 407 -71.29 60.92 -21.38
CA ASP A 407 -70.55 62.01 -20.72
C ASP A 407 -71.01 62.33 -19.29
N VAL A 408 -71.78 61.44 -18.66
CA VAL A 408 -72.26 61.57 -17.28
C VAL A 408 -71.97 60.31 -16.47
N ILE A 409 -71.50 60.50 -15.23
CA ILE A 409 -71.00 59.42 -14.34
C ILE A 409 -71.98 58.99 -13.24
N LEU A 410 -73.09 59.71 -13.06
CA LEU A 410 -74.21 59.37 -12.17
C LEU A 410 -75.54 59.64 -12.88
N PRO A 411 -75.84 58.87 -13.94
CA PRO A 411 -77.05 59.07 -14.70
C PRO A 411 -78.28 58.87 -13.79
N THR A 412 -79.29 59.74 -13.92
CA THR A 412 -80.50 59.80 -13.05
C THR A 412 -81.76 59.26 -13.70
N ALA A 413 -81.64 58.87 -14.97
CA ALA A 413 -82.68 58.24 -15.76
C ALA A 413 -82.05 57.22 -16.72
N LYS A 414 -82.86 56.30 -17.22
CA LYS A 414 -82.39 55.15 -18.01
C LYS A 414 -81.54 55.51 -19.23
N LEU A 415 -81.70 56.71 -19.77
CA LEU A 415 -80.76 57.35 -20.68
C LEU A 415 -80.55 58.79 -20.20
N ASP A 416 -79.34 59.10 -19.75
CA ASP A 416 -78.92 60.43 -19.28
C ASP A 416 -77.72 60.90 -20.09
N ILE A 417 -77.83 62.11 -20.60
CA ILE A 417 -76.89 62.68 -21.56
C ILE A 417 -76.54 64.05 -21.03
N ASP A 418 -75.32 64.23 -20.52
CA ASP A 418 -74.80 65.53 -20.09
C ASP A 418 -74.29 66.32 -21.31
N SER A 419 -75.21 66.52 -22.23
CA SER A 419 -75.02 67.30 -23.44
C SER A 419 -76.37 67.88 -23.84
N ASP A 420 -76.37 68.82 -24.76
CA ASP A 420 -77.58 69.57 -25.12
C ASP A 420 -78.43 68.89 -26.21
N LYS A 421 -77.99 67.74 -26.74
CA LYS A 421 -78.66 67.13 -27.90
C LYS A 421 -78.56 65.61 -27.99
N VAL A 422 -79.69 65.02 -28.40
CA VAL A 422 -79.78 63.70 -29.01
C VAL A 422 -80.08 63.89 -30.49
N ARG A 423 -79.26 63.30 -31.37
CA ARG A 423 -79.42 63.50 -32.82
C ARG A 423 -79.93 62.25 -33.54
N LEU A 424 -81.20 62.28 -33.93
CA LEU A 424 -81.76 61.40 -34.97
C LEU A 424 -81.48 62.03 -36.34
N ARG A 425 -80.47 61.53 -37.07
CA ARG A 425 -79.95 62.25 -38.25
C ARG A 425 -80.88 62.25 -39.46
N THR A 426 -81.65 61.19 -39.65
CA THR A 426 -82.54 61.03 -40.80
C THR A 426 -83.97 61.30 -40.37
N SER A 427 -84.66 62.18 -41.08
CA SER A 427 -86.08 62.42 -40.85
C SER A 427 -86.91 61.23 -41.29
N LYS A 428 -88.05 61.01 -40.61
CA LYS A 428 -89.07 60.06 -40.99
C LYS A 428 -90.42 60.71 -40.72
N THR A 429 -91.19 60.90 -41.78
CA THR A 429 -92.59 61.32 -41.71
C THR A 429 -93.47 60.09 -41.81
N PRO A 430 -94.21 59.71 -40.75
CA PRO A 430 -95.27 58.73 -40.87
C PRO A 430 -96.32 59.22 -41.89
N ALA A 431 -96.58 58.42 -42.92
CA ALA A 431 -97.49 58.81 -44.02
C ALA A 431 -98.92 59.07 -43.53
N THR A 432 -99.34 58.37 -42.46
CA THR A 432 -100.65 58.54 -41.82
C THR A 432 -100.52 58.28 -40.31
N ALA A 433 -101.55 58.66 -39.54
CA ALA A 433 -101.64 58.29 -38.13
C ALA A 433 -101.71 56.77 -37.89
N GLY A 434 -102.08 56.00 -38.92
CA GLY A 434 -102.11 54.53 -38.96
C GLY A 434 -100.86 53.88 -39.57
N ALA A 435 -99.83 54.67 -39.89
CA ALA A 435 -98.65 54.17 -40.56
C ALA A 435 -97.88 53.18 -39.67
N ALA A 436 -97.14 52.26 -40.29
CA ALA A 436 -96.41 51.23 -39.56
C ALA A 436 -95.42 51.83 -38.54
N GLY A 437 -95.53 51.39 -37.28
CA GLY A 437 -94.68 51.86 -36.17
C GLY A 437 -94.88 51.05 -34.89
N ASN A 438 -93.86 51.02 -34.04
CA ASN A 438 -93.91 50.34 -32.74
C ASN A 438 -94.13 51.36 -31.62
N GLN A 439 -94.80 50.96 -30.54
CA GLN A 439 -94.97 51.84 -29.38
C GLN A 439 -93.61 52.32 -28.86
N GLY A 440 -93.47 53.63 -28.66
CA GLY A 440 -92.24 54.26 -28.21
C GLY A 440 -91.36 54.81 -29.33
N ASP A 441 -91.64 54.51 -30.61
CA ASP A 441 -90.88 55.09 -31.72
C ASP A 441 -91.03 56.61 -31.73
N ILE A 442 -89.90 57.32 -31.79
CA ILE A 442 -89.85 58.78 -31.95
C ILE A 442 -89.18 59.10 -33.27
N CYS A 443 -89.83 59.92 -34.11
CA CYS A 443 -89.25 60.44 -35.34
C CYS A 443 -89.66 61.89 -35.59
N TRP A 444 -89.04 62.53 -36.57
CA TRP A 444 -89.26 63.94 -36.85
C TRP A 444 -89.18 64.22 -38.36
N ASP A 445 -89.78 65.34 -38.77
CA ASP A 445 -89.57 66.00 -40.05
C ASP A 445 -89.48 67.52 -39.87
N SER A 446 -89.50 68.29 -40.97
CA SER A 446 -89.36 69.75 -40.89
C SER A 446 -90.43 70.42 -40.02
N ASP A 447 -91.58 69.77 -39.84
CA ASP A 447 -92.79 70.41 -39.33
C ASP A 447 -93.30 69.77 -38.03
N PHE A 448 -92.95 68.51 -37.74
CA PHE A 448 -93.51 67.77 -36.61
C PHE A 448 -92.50 66.81 -35.93
N LEU A 449 -92.68 66.65 -34.61
CA LEU A 449 -92.19 65.49 -33.86
C LEU A 449 -93.30 64.46 -33.75
N TYR A 450 -93.01 63.21 -34.06
CA TYR A 450 -93.95 62.09 -34.04
C TYR A 450 -93.55 61.10 -32.95
N VAL A 451 -94.55 60.61 -32.22
CA VAL A 451 -94.41 59.52 -31.26
C VAL A 451 -95.48 58.48 -31.53
N CYS A 452 -95.06 57.24 -31.75
CA CYS A 452 -95.97 56.11 -31.88
C CYS A 452 -96.37 55.66 -30.47
N VAL A 453 -97.63 55.85 -30.10
CA VAL A 453 -98.10 55.63 -28.72
C VAL A 453 -98.69 54.23 -28.49
N ALA A 454 -98.97 53.52 -29.57
CA ALA A 454 -99.36 52.11 -29.62
C ALA A 454 -99.03 51.60 -31.03
N THR A 455 -99.00 50.28 -31.27
CA THR A 455 -98.69 49.72 -32.60
C THR A 455 -99.50 50.40 -33.70
N ASN A 456 -98.78 50.91 -34.70
CA ASN A 456 -99.30 51.64 -35.86
C ASN A 456 -100.19 52.84 -35.50
N THR A 457 -99.99 53.46 -34.33
CA THR A 457 -100.81 54.58 -33.84
C THR A 457 -99.90 55.76 -33.51
N TRP A 458 -99.81 56.71 -34.43
CA TRP A 458 -98.96 57.89 -34.31
C TRP A 458 -99.72 59.08 -33.76
N LYS A 459 -99.07 59.76 -32.81
CA LYS A 459 -99.40 61.13 -32.44
C LYS A 459 -98.24 62.04 -32.85
N ARG A 460 -98.55 63.31 -33.11
CA ARG A 460 -97.54 64.30 -33.49
C ARG A 460 -97.75 65.61 -32.76
N SER A 461 -96.64 66.32 -32.53
CA SER A 461 -96.62 67.70 -32.06
C SER A 461 -96.03 68.57 -33.15
N ALA A 462 -96.66 69.70 -33.45
CA ALA A 462 -96.13 70.68 -34.39
C ALA A 462 -94.83 71.28 -33.84
N LEU A 463 -93.84 71.43 -34.70
CA LEU A 463 -92.61 72.18 -34.46
C LEU A 463 -92.82 73.58 -35.02
N SER A 464 -92.70 74.59 -34.17
CA SER A 464 -92.71 75.99 -34.59
C SER A 464 -91.28 76.52 -34.64
N THR A 465 -91.05 77.55 -35.44
CA THR A 465 -89.82 78.34 -35.33
C THR A 465 -89.74 78.94 -33.93
N TRP A 466 -88.58 78.87 -33.28
CA TRP A 466 -88.34 79.53 -32.00
C TRP A 466 -88.19 81.04 -32.17
#